data_AF-A0A933BTQ1-F1
#
_entry.id   AF-A0A933BTQ1-F1
#
_cell.length_a   1.000
_cell.length_b   1.000
_cell.length_c   1.000
_cell.angle_alpha   90.00
_cell.angle_beta   90.00
_cell.angle_gamma   90.00
#
_symmetry.space_group_name_H-M   'P 1'
#
loop_
_entity.id
_entity.type
_entity.pdbx_description
1 polymer ?
#
loop_
_entity_poly.entity_id
_entity_poly.type
_entity_poly.pdbx_seq_one_letter_code
_entity_poly.pdbx_strand_id
1 'polypeptide(L)'
;KGVQGTVRLRDIWEVLKTLVRNAATFVTGTLLGFWIGVMPGTGATPASFMSYGIAKQYSKHPEKFGTGVVEGVIATESAAHAAGIGALLPMITLGIPGSPTAAVILGGLYIWGLQPGPALFLEQKDFVWGLIASMYVGNVFGVLLCLFLVPLFALILRVPAPILTPMIVLFSAIGAYAVNNTTLDVWLLLIFGVIGYVFKKLDYPLAPLVVAMVLGDITEEALRQSLILSDGSLLIFFTRPIAAGFMVTALVLFFLPALLPLVTRIRGRMAAQKA
;
A
#
# COMPACT_ATOMS: atom_id res chain seq x y z
N LYS A 1 -7.39 -6.82 -29.44
CA LYS A 1 -8.84 -6.77 -29.75
C LYS A 1 -9.52 -6.11 -28.56
N GLY A 2 -9.93 -4.84 -28.69
CA GLY A 2 -10.45 -4.05 -27.57
C GLY A 2 -11.84 -4.54 -27.15
N VAL A 3 -11.97 -4.93 -25.88
CA VAL A 3 -13.26 -5.33 -25.29
C VAL A 3 -14.23 -4.14 -25.39
N GLN A 4 -15.44 -4.37 -25.86
CA GLN A 4 -16.53 -3.40 -25.78
C GLN A 4 -16.96 -3.31 -24.31
N GLY A 5 -16.43 -2.33 -23.58
CA GLY A 5 -16.74 -2.10 -22.17
C GLY A 5 -18.04 -1.32 -22.03
N THR A 6 -19.18 -1.96 -22.28
CA THR A 6 -20.45 -1.46 -21.75
C THR A 6 -20.65 -2.09 -20.38
N VAL A 7 -20.67 -1.28 -19.32
CA VAL A 7 -20.98 -1.76 -17.97
C VAL A 7 -22.48 -2.03 -17.92
N ARG A 8 -22.88 -3.31 -17.92
CA ARG A 8 -24.29 -3.69 -17.71
C ARG A 8 -24.52 -3.92 -16.23
N LEU A 9 -25.76 -3.71 -15.78
CA LEU A 9 -26.19 -4.04 -14.41
C LEU A 9 -25.88 -5.49 -14.01
N ARG A 10 -25.86 -6.41 -14.99
CA ARG A 10 -25.46 -7.81 -14.77
C ARG A 10 -23.98 -7.95 -14.44
N ASP A 11 -23.12 -7.17 -15.05
CA ASP A 11 -21.67 -7.22 -14.81
C ASP A 11 -21.35 -6.73 -13.38
N ILE A 12 -22.07 -5.71 -12.90
CA ILE A 12 -21.98 -5.24 -11.50
C ILE A 12 -22.38 -6.35 -10.52
N TRP A 13 -23.47 -7.07 -10.82
CA TRP A 13 -23.93 -8.18 -9.99
C TRP A 13 -22.94 -9.35 -9.97
N GLU A 14 -22.27 -9.64 -11.09
CA GLU A 14 -21.21 -10.65 -11.16
C GLU A 14 -19.96 -10.23 -10.37
N VAL A 15 -19.58 -8.96 -10.41
CA VAL A 15 -18.49 -8.41 -9.58
C VAL A 15 -18.83 -8.53 -8.09
N LEU A 16 -20.05 -8.21 -7.69
CA LEU A 16 -20.51 -8.38 -6.29
C LEU A 16 -20.44 -9.84 -5.86
N LYS A 17 -20.92 -10.78 -6.69
CA LYS A 17 -20.78 -12.22 -6.41
C LYS A 17 -19.31 -12.64 -6.28
N THR A 18 -18.45 -12.07 -7.11
CA THR A 18 -17.01 -12.37 -7.10
C THR A 18 -16.33 -11.83 -5.86
N LEU A 19 -16.73 -10.65 -5.37
CA LEU A 19 -16.28 -10.11 -4.09
C LEU A 19 -16.73 -10.99 -2.92
N VAL A 20 -17.99 -11.41 -2.89
CA VAL A 20 -18.51 -12.31 -1.84
C VAL A 20 -17.80 -13.66 -1.88
N ARG A 21 -17.54 -14.23 -3.07
CA ARG A 21 -16.78 -15.49 -3.21
C ARG A 21 -15.34 -15.36 -2.70
N ASN A 22 -14.74 -14.18 -2.84
CA ASN A 22 -13.39 -13.88 -2.38
C ASN A 22 -13.38 -13.02 -1.10
N ALA A 23 -14.41 -13.15 -0.25
CA ALA A 23 -14.58 -12.31 0.93
C ALA A 23 -13.38 -12.39 1.88
N ALA A 24 -12.74 -13.55 2.00
CA ALA A 24 -11.52 -13.71 2.80
C ALA A 24 -10.40 -12.77 2.34
N THR A 25 -10.15 -12.71 1.02
CA THR A 25 -9.12 -11.83 0.43
C THR A 25 -9.50 -10.36 0.57
N PHE A 26 -10.78 -10.03 0.36
CA PHE A 26 -11.30 -8.67 0.53
C PHE A 26 -11.15 -8.18 1.98
N VAL A 27 -11.56 -8.98 2.96
CA VAL A 27 -11.48 -8.64 4.39
C VAL A 27 -10.02 -8.56 4.84
N THR A 28 -9.20 -9.53 4.45
CA THR A 28 -7.77 -9.53 4.80
C THR A 28 -7.07 -8.31 4.21
N GLY A 29 -7.32 -7.99 2.94
CA GLY A 29 -6.78 -6.79 2.30
C GLY A 29 -7.25 -5.50 2.95
N THR A 30 -8.53 -5.40 3.29
CA THR A 30 -9.10 -4.23 3.98
C THR A 30 -8.51 -4.03 5.37
N LEU A 31 -8.45 -5.09 6.19
CA LEU A 31 -7.88 -5.01 7.54
C LEU A 31 -6.39 -4.66 7.47
N LEU A 32 -5.64 -5.36 6.64
CA LEU A 32 -4.21 -5.10 6.48
C LEU A 32 -3.93 -3.69 5.95
N GLY A 33 -4.72 -3.25 4.96
CA GLY A 33 -4.64 -1.89 4.43
C GLY A 33 -4.95 -0.84 5.50
N PHE A 34 -6.01 -1.03 6.28
CA PHE A 34 -6.33 -0.13 7.38
C PHE A 34 -5.21 -0.06 8.43
N TRP A 35 -4.69 -1.21 8.88
CA TRP A 35 -3.58 -1.27 9.83
C TRP A 35 -2.32 -0.55 9.32
N ILE A 36 -1.98 -0.74 8.04
CA ILE A 36 -0.85 -0.08 7.41
C ILE A 36 -1.12 1.42 7.21
N GLY A 37 -2.36 1.80 6.90
CA GLY A 37 -2.74 3.21 6.76
C GLY A 37 -2.69 3.98 8.08
N VAL A 38 -3.09 3.36 9.19
CA VAL A 38 -3.04 4.00 10.53
C VAL A 38 -1.60 4.21 10.99
N MET A 39 -0.66 3.39 10.53
CA MET A 39 0.76 3.62 10.80
C MET A 39 1.23 4.93 10.13
N PRO A 40 1.95 5.80 10.85
CA PRO A 40 2.49 7.02 10.26
C PRO A 40 3.48 6.73 9.13
N GLY A 41 3.41 7.51 8.05
CA GLY A 41 4.35 7.45 6.93
C GLY A 41 4.17 6.28 5.94
N THR A 42 3.32 5.28 6.22
CA THR A 42 3.28 4.05 5.44
C THR A 42 2.50 4.12 4.13
N GLY A 43 1.54 5.04 3.96
CA GLY A 43 0.86 5.25 2.68
C GLY A 43 0.13 4.02 2.06
N ALA A 44 -0.44 4.21 0.88
CA ALA A 44 -1.25 3.17 0.20
C ALA A 44 -0.42 2.15 -0.58
N THR A 45 0.75 2.54 -1.10
CA THR A 45 1.58 1.68 -1.96
C THR A 45 2.13 0.45 -1.22
N PRO A 46 2.75 0.58 -0.04
CA PRO A 46 3.16 -0.57 0.78
C PRO A 46 2.01 -1.48 1.15
N ALA A 47 0.84 -0.92 1.48
CA ALA A 47 -0.35 -1.66 1.83
C ALA A 47 -0.80 -2.60 0.70
N SER A 48 -0.85 -2.09 -0.53
CA SER A 48 -1.20 -2.90 -1.71
C SER A 48 -0.18 -4.01 -1.96
N PHE A 49 1.11 -3.72 -1.87
CA PHE A 49 2.15 -4.74 -2.10
C PHE A 49 2.16 -5.83 -1.03
N MET A 50 2.02 -5.47 0.25
CA MET A 50 1.92 -6.44 1.33
C MET A 50 0.67 -7.30 1.19
N SER A 51 -0.48 -6.69 0.88
CA SER A 51 -1.72 -7.42 0.65
C SER A 51 -1.60 -8.37 -0.54
N TYR A 52 -0.98 -7.95 -1.64
CA TYR A 52 -0.70 -8.81 -2.78
C TYR A 52 0.18 -10.00 -2.42
N GLY A 53 1.26 -9.76 -1.65
CA GLY A 53 2.17 -10.81 -1.20
C GLY A 53 1.47 -11.86 -0.33
N ILE A 54 0.66 -11.40 0.62
CA ILE A 54 -0.13 -12.29 1.49
C ILE A 54 -1.19 -13.04 0.68
N ALA A 55 -1.93 -12.36 -0.19
CA ALA A 55 -2.91 -13.01 -1.07
C ALA A 55 -2.25 -14.09 -1.94
N LYS A 56 -1.04 -13.83 -2.46
CA LYS A 56 -0.27 -14.83 -3.22
C LYS A 56 0.16 -16.03 -2.36
N GLN A 57 0.62 -15.80 -1.13
CA GLN A 57 1.06 -16.88 -0.23
C GLN A 57 -0.08 -17.80 0.21
N TYR A 58 -1.28 -17.24 0.43
CA TYR A 58 -2.45 -17.99 0.90
C TYR A 58 -3.38 -18.45 -0.22
N SER A 59 -3.13 -18.06 -1.48
CA SER A 59 -3.95 -18.53 -2.60
C SER A 59 -3.67 -20.00 -2.92
N LYS A 60 -4.71 -20.70 -3.37
CA LYS A 60 -4.60 -22.06 -3.92
C LYS A 60 -3.89 -22.08 -5.29
N HIS A 61 -3.81 -20.93 -5.96
CA HIS A 61 -3.25 -20.77 -7.30
C HIS A 61 -2.22 -19.63 -7.36
N PRO A 62 -1.10 -19.71 -6.61
CA PRO A 62 -0.06 -18.68 -6.60
C PRO A 62 0.56 -18.42 -7.98
N GLU A 63 0.49 -19.39 -8.90
CA GLU A 63 0.98 -19.31 -10.28
C GLU A 63 0.21 -18.32 -11.16
N LYS A 64 -1.04 -17.98 -10.80
CA LYS A 64 -1.87 -17.02 -11.56
C LYS A 64 -1.60 -15.57 -11.17
N PHE A 65 -0.80 -15.33 -10.12
CA PHE A 65 -0.45 -13.99 -9.68
C PHE A 65 0.53 -13.36 -10.67
N GLY A 66 0.12 -12.25 -11.27
CA GLY A 66 0.88 -11.53 -12.30
C GLY A 66 0.17 -11.51 -13.66
N THR A 67 -0.85 -12.36 -13.84
CA THR A 67 -1.66 -12.41 -15.07
C THR A 67 -2.95 -11.59 -14.98
N GLY A 68 -3.11 -10.78 -13.93
CA GLY A 68 -4.37 -10.06 -13.64
C GLY A 68 -5.44 -10.90 -12.96
N VAL A 69 -5.05 -11.91 -12.17
CA VAL A 69 -6.01 -12.71 -11.37
C VAL A 69 -6.83 -11.82 -10.43
N VAL A 70 -8.14 -12.07 -10.37
CA VAL A 70 -9.10 -11.24 -9.62
C VAL A 70 -8.75 -11.17 -8.13
N GLU A 71 -8.26 -12.26 -7.54
CA GLU A 71 -7.81 -12.30 -6.14
C GLU A 71 -6.70 -11.26 -5.86
N GLY A 72 -5.76 -11.11 -6.78
CA GLY A 72 -4.67 -10.14 -6.66
C GLY A 72 -5.17 -8.70 -6.74
N VAL A 73 -6.13 -8.43 -7.63
CA VAL A 73 -6.76 -7.11 -7.77
C VAL A 73 -7.60 -6.77 -6.54
N ILE A 74 -8.42 -7.70 -6.06
CA ILE A 74 -9.23 -7.47 -4.86
C ILE A 74 -8.33 -7.17 -3.66
N ALA A 75 -7.24 -7.93 -3.48
CA ALA A 75 -6.28 -7.71 -2.40
C ALA A 75 -5.67 -6.30 -2.46
N THR A 76 -5.08 -5.93 -3.60
CA THR A 76 -4.36 -4.65 -3.74
C THR A 76 -5.26 -3.44 -3.65
N GLU A 77 -6.42 -3.48 -4.29
CA GLU A 77 -7.35 -2.34 -4.35
C GLU A 77 -8.05 -2.13 -3.00
N SER A 78 -8.47 -3.23 -2.34
CA SER A 78 -9.09 -3.12 -1.01
C SER A 78 -8.08 -2.59 0.01
N ALA A 79 -6.83 -3.04 -0.07
CA ALA A 79 -5.77 -2.55 0.81
C ALA A 79 -5.40 -1.09 0.54
N ALA A 80 -5.26 -0.68 -0.73
CA ALA A 80 -4.99 0.70 -1.12
C ALA A 80 -6.05 1.65 -0.56
N HIS A 81 -7.31 1.29 -0.78
CA HIS A 81 -8.44 2.11 -0.41
C HIS A 81 -8.60 2.21 1.12
N ALA A 82 -8.46 1.09 1.83
CA ALA A 82 -8.48 1.08 3.29
C ALA A 82 -7.31 1.86 3.89
N ALA A 83 -6.11 1.77 3.30
CA ALA A 83 -4.94 2.52 3.75
C ALA A 83 -5.10 4.03 3.56
N GLY A 84 -5.66 4.46 2.42
CA GLY A 84 -5.92 5.88 2.15
C GLY A 84 -6.83 6.52 3.19
N ILE A 85 -7.90 5.83 3.58
CA ILE A 85 -8.82 6.29 4.64
C ILE A 85 -8.17 6.16 6.02
N GLY A 86 -7.48 5.05 6.29
CA GLY A 86 -6.79 4.80 7.56
C GLY A 86 -5.73 5.87 7.89
N ALA A 87 -5.04 6.40 6.87
CA ALA A 87 -4.03 7.45 7.02
C ALA A 87 -4.58 8.80 7.52
N LEU A 88 -5.89 9.01 7.41
CA LEU A 88 -6.54 10.22 7.93
C LEU A 88 -6.80 10.14 9.44
N LEU A 89 -6.89 8.94 10.00
CA LEU A 89 -7.15 8.75 11.44
C LEU A 89 -6.05 9.40 12.31
N PRO A 90 -4.74 9.07 12.17
CA PRO A 90 -3.69 9.73 12.96
C PRO A 90 -3.55 11.21 12.61
N MET A 91 -3.85 11.60 11.36
CA MET A 91 -3.81 12.99 10.94
C MET A 91 -4.83 13.84 11.72
N ILE A 92 -6.09 13.40 11.79
CA ILE A 92 -7.15 14.17 12.46
C ILE A 92 -7.01 14.10 13.98
N THR A 93 -6.63 12.94 14.53
CA THR A 93 -6.60 12.71 15.98
C THR A 93 -5.32 13.16 16.66
N LEU A 94 -4.17 13.03 15.99
CA LEU A 94 -2.85 13.34 16.55
C LEU A 94 -2.13 14.48 15.83
N GLY A 95 -2.64 14.94 14.69
CA GLY A 95 -1.94 15.91 13.84
C GLY A 95 -0.77 15.32 13.06
N ILE A 96 -0.63 13.98 13.02
CA ILE A 96 0.49 13.28 12.40
C ILE A 96 0.00 12.62 11.10
N PRO A 97 0.49 13.04 9.92
CA PRO A 97 0.02 12.49 8.65
C PRO A 97 0.45 11.02 8.47
N GLY A 98 -0.51 10.15 8.14
CA GLY A 98 -0.25 8.73 7.83
C GLY A 98 0.29 8.48 6.42
N SER A 99 0.25 9.48 5.54
CA SER A 99 0.71 9.37 4.15
C SER A 99 1.07 10.74 3.58
N PRO A 100 1.83 10.80 2.47
CA PRO A 100 2.11 12.06 1.76
C PRO A 100 0.82 12.80 1.36
N THR A 101 -0.20 12.07 0.90
CA THR A 101 -1.50 12.66 0.55
C THR A 101 -2.20 13.26 1.77
N ALA A 102 -2.12 12.60 2.93
CA ALA A 102 -2.64 13.13 4.18
C ALA A 102 -1.87 14.38 4.63
N ALA A 103 -0.56 14.46 4.40
CA ALA A 103 0.23 15.65 4.71
C ALA A 103 -0.21 16.88 3.88
N VAL A 104 -0.57 16.68 2.60
CA VAL A 104 -1.14 17.75 1.77
C VAL A 104 -2.48 18.21 2.33
N ILE A 105 -3.35 17.29 2.75
CA ILE A 105 -4.64 17.62 3.39
C ILE A 105 -4.40 18.37 4.71
N LEU A 106 -3.43 17.95 5.52
CA LEU A 106 -3.02 18.63 6.76
C LEU A 106 -2.59 20.08 6.49
N GLY A 107 -1.77 20.30 5.44
CA GLY A 107 -1.39 21.65 4.99
C GLY A 107 -2.61 22.48 4.58
N GLY A 108 -3.58 21.88 3.90
CA GLY A 108 -4.87 22.49 3.61
C GLY A 108 -5.63 22.89 4.89
N LEU A 109 -5.75 22.00 5.87
CA LEU A 109 -6.42 22.31 7.14
C LEU A 109 -5.77 23.50 7.85
N TYR A 110 -4.44 23.57 7.86
CA TYR A 110 -3.72 24.71 8.43
C TYR A 110 -3.98 26.03 7.71
N ILE A 111 -4.08 26.03 6.37
CA ILE A 111 -4.46 27.22 5.61
C ILE A 111 -5.86 27.73 6.03
N TRP A 112 -6.76 26.82 6.37
CA TRP A 112 -8.11 27.14 6.84
C TRP A 112 -8.19 27.42 8.35
N GLY A 113 -7.04 27.48 9.04
CA GLY A 113 -6.97 27.74 10.49
C GLY A 113 -7.45 26.57 11.36
N LEU A 114 -7.63 25.39 10.78
CA LEU A 114 -8.01 24.18 11.51
C LEU A 114 -6.75 23.47 11.95
N GLN A 115 -6.56 23.32 13.27
CA GLN A 115 -5.41 22.62 13.83
C GLN A 115 -5.79 21.18 14.20
N PRO A 116 -5.34 20.17 13.44
CA PRO A 116 -5.68 18.78 13.70
C PRO A 116 -5.03 18.29 15.00
N GLY A 117 -5.72 17.39 15.70
CA GLY A 117 -5.36 16.94 17.04
C GLY A 117 -6.58 16.80 17.96
N PRO A 118 -6.38 16.44 19.25
CA PRO A 118 -7.49 16.25 20.18
C PRO A 118 -8.32 17.52 20.40
N ALA A 119 -7.68 18.69 20.30
CA ALA A 119 -8.35 19.99 20.41
C ALA A 119 -9.38 20.23 19.30
N LEU A 120 -9.14 19.73 18.08
CA LEU A 120 -10.07 19.87 16.96
C LEU A 120 -11.43 19.25 17.26
N PHE A 121 -11.44 18.12 17.98
CA PHE A 121 -12.68 17.44 18.40
C PHE A 121 -13.43 18.19 19.50
N LEU A 122 -12.75 19.08 20.23
CA LEU A 122 -13.35 19.87 21.30
C LEU A 122 -13.89 21.20 20.77
N GLU A 123 -13.08 21.89 19.96
CA GLU A 123 -13.35 23.23 19.47
C GLU A 123 -14.21 23.24 18.21
N GLN A 124 -14.04 22.25 17.32
CA GLN A 124 -14.64 22.23 15.98
C GLN A 124 -15.44 20.94 15.74
N LYS A 125 -16.38 20.63 16.64
CA LYS A 125 -17.20 19.40 16.60
C LYS A 125 -17.98 19.23 15.31
N ASP A 126 -18.64 20.29 14.85
CA ASP A 126 -19.47 20.25 13.63
C ASP A 126 -18.62 19.97 12.40
N PHE A 127 -17.41 20.53 12.33
CA PHE A 127 -16.47 20.23 11.26
C PHE A 127 -16.02 18.77 11.29
N VAL A 128 -15.63 18.25 12.45
CA VAL A 128 -15.12 16.87 12.57
C VAL A 128 -16.18 15.84 12.23
N TRP A 129 -17.39 15.98 12.78
CA TRP A 129 -18.49 15.07 12.46
C TRP A 129 -18.99 15.24 11.03
N GLY A 130 -18.99 16.48 10.52
CA GLY A 130 -19.25 16.76 9.11
C GLY A 130 -18.22 16.11 8.19
N LEU A 131 -16.94 16.16 8.53
CA LEU A 131 -15.86 15.51 7.81
C LEU A 131 -16.06 13.99 7.80
N ILE A 132 -16.29 13.37 8.97
CA ILE A 132 -16.54 11.92 9.07
C ILE A 132 -17.78 11.53 8.25
N ALA A 133 -18.89 12.26 8.36
CA ALA A 133 -20.09 12.02 7.57
C ALA A 133 -19.82 12.17 6.07
N SER A 134 -19.06 13.20 5.67
CA SER A 134 -18.68 13.44 4.28
C SER A 134 -17.83 12.30 3.71
N MET A 135 -17.04 11.61 4.54
CA MET A 135 -16.27 10.44 4.11
C MET A 135 -17.20 9.29 3.74
N TYR A 136 -18.26 9.02 4.52
CA TYR A 136 -19.24 7.98 4.16
C TYR A 136 -19.97 8.32 2.85
N VAL A 137 -20.47 9.56 2.75
CA VAL A 137 -21.18 10.03 1.55
C VAL A 137 -20.22 10.05 0.35
N GLY A 138 -18.99 10.51 0.53
CA GLY A 138 -17.96 10.59 -0.49
C GLY A 138 -17.56 9.22 -1.00
N ASN A 139 -17.54 8.19 -0.16
CA ASN A 139 -17.31 6.81 -0.61
C ASN A 139 -18.45 6.28 -1.49
N VAL A 140 -19.70 6.55 -1.12
CA VAL A 140 -20.87 6.19 -1.96
C VAL A 140 -20.80 6.92 -3.30
N PHE A 141 -20.55 8.22 -3.29
CA PHE A 141 -20.34 9.01 -4.51
C PHE A 141 -19.14 8.51 -5.32
N GLY A 142 -18.06 8.10 -4.66
CA GLY A 142 -16.87 7.54 -5.29
C GLY A 142 -17.19 6.27 -6.06
N VAL A 143 -17.99 5.37 -5.49
CA VAL A 143 -18.46 4.17 -6.21
C VAL A 143 -19.28 4.55 -7.44
N LEU A 144 -20.21 5.51 -7.31
CA LEU A 144 -21.02 5.97 -8.43
C LEU A 144 -20.17 6.59 -9.55
N LEU A 145 -19.21 7.45 -9.19
CA LEU A 145 -18.27 8.05 -10.12
C LEU A 145 -17.40 7.00 -10.79
N CYS A 146 -16.85 6.05 -10.03
CA CYS A 146 -16.07 4.95 -10.59
C CYS A 146 -16.89 4.15 -11.60
N LEU A 147 -18.13 3.75 -11.27
CA LEU A 147 -19.01 3.03 -12.19
C LEU A 147 -19.33 3.83 -13.46
N PHE A 148 -19.53 5.14 -13.35
CA PHE A 148 -19.77 6.02 -14.48
C PHE A 148 -18.52 6.23 -15.35
N LEU A 149 -17.32 6.30 -14.74
CA LEU A 149 -16.06 6.56 -15.43
C LEU A 149 -15.37 5.28 -15.95
N VAL A 150 -15.73 4.09 -15.48
CA VAL A 150 -15.20 2.81 -16.00
C VAL A 150 -15.20 2.72 -17.54
N PRO A 151 -16.29 3.05 -18.28
CA PRO A 151 -16.26 3.01 -19.74
C PRO A 151 -15.27 4.01 -20.35
N LEU A 152 -15.06 5.17 -19.71
CA LEU A 152 -14.07 6.15 -20.15
C LEU A 152 -12.64 5.63 -19.95
N PHE A 153 -12.35 5.05 -18.78
CA PHE A 153 -11.03 4.45 -18.50
C PHE A 153 -10.76 3.23 -19.41
N ALA A 154 -11.78 2.43 -19.72
CA ALA A 154 -11.65 1.34 -20.68
C ALA A 154 -11.31 1.82 -22.11
N LEU A 155 -11.66 3.06 -22.46
CA LEU A 155 -11.30 3.66 -23.74
C LEU A 155 -9.81 4.01 -23.82
N ILE A 156 -9.19 4.42 -22.70
CA ILE A 156 -7.76 4.73 -22.63
C ILE A 156 -6.92 3.50 -22.98
N LEU A 157 -7.37 2.30 -22.59
CA LEU A 157 -6.71 1.03 -22.95
C LEU A 157 -6.71 0.73 -24.45
N ARG A 158 -7.49 1.46 -25.26
CA ARG A 158 -7.48 1.34 -26.72
C ARG A 158 -6.45 2.23 -27.39
N VAL A 159 -5.88 3.20 -26.66
CA VAL A 159 -4.84 4.08 -27.21
C VAL A 159 -3.59 3.24 -27.49
N PRO A 160 -3.00 3.33 -28.68
CA PRO A 160 -1.84 2.52 -29.03
C PRO A 160 -0.64 2.87 -28.13
N ALA A 161 0.10 1.85 -27.71
CA ALA A 161 1.23 2.00 -26.79
C ALA A 161 2.25 3.08 -27.18
N PRO A 162 2.61 3.27 -28.47
CA PRO A 162 3.53 4.34 -28.87
C PRO A 162 3.05 5.76 -28.55
N ILE A 163 1.75 5.99 -28.37
CA ILE A 163 1.17 7.28 -27.96
C ILE A 163 0.99 7.32 -26.44
N LEU A 164 0.55 6.21 -25.86
CA LEU A 164 0.27 6.12 -24.43
C LEU A 164 1.55 6.28 -23.59
N THR A 165 2.66 5.65 -24.00
CA THR A 165 3.93 5.70 -23.28
C THR A 165 4.51 7.12 -23.12
N PRO A 166 4.66 7.95 -24.18
CA PRO A 166 5.15 9.31 -24.01
C PRO A 166 4.20 10.20 -23.20
N MET A 167 2.87 9.99 -23.30
CA MET A 167 1.90 10.68 -22.45
C MET A 167 2.09 10.34 -20.96
N ILE A 168 2.33 9.06 -20.64
CA ILE A 168 2.63 8.64 -19.26
C ILE A 168 3.89 9.36 -18.76
N VAL A 169 4.97 9.36 -19.54
CA VAL A 169 6.23 10.04 -19.15
C VAL A 169 6.02 11.54 -18.95
N LEU A 170 5.24 12.19 -19.82
CA LEU A 170 4.91 13.60 -19.68
C LEU A 170 4.13 13.88 -18.39
N PHE A 171 3.06 13.11 -18.11
CA PHE A 171 2.28 13.30 -16.88
C PHE A 171 3.07 12.95 -15.63
N SER A 172 3.93 11.94 -15.67
CA SER A 172 4.83 11.64 -14.56
C SER A 172 5.84 12.76 -14.33
N ALA A 173 6.39 13.38 -15.38
CA ALA A 173 7.27 14.53 -15.26
C ALA A 173 6.56 15.76 -14.66
N ILE A 174 5.33 16.03 -15.10
CA ILE A 174 4.49 17.10 -14.53
C ILE A 174 4.20 16.80 -13.05
N GLY A 175 3.85 15.56 -12.72
CA GLY A 175 3.58 15.13 -11.34
C GLY A 175 4.80 15.26 -10.44
N ALA A 176 5.97 14.81 -10.90
CA ALA A 176 7.23 14.95 -10.16
C ALA A 176 7.58 16.43 -9.92
N TYR A 177 7.41 17.27 -10.93
CA TYR A 177 7.62 18.71 -10.78
C TYR A 177 6.63 19.36 -9.82
N ALA A 178 5.34 18.97 -9.85
CA ALA A 178 4.29 19.62 -9.07
C ALA A 178 4.42 19.44 -7.55
N VAL A 179 5.09 18.38 -7.08
CA VAL A 179 5.22 18.10 -5.63
C VAL A 179 6.14 19.11 -4.95
N ASN A 180 7.35 19.31 -5.49
CA ASN A 180 8.37 20.17 -4.87
C ASN A 180 8.71 21.43 -5.70
N ASN A 181 8.03 21.65 -6.84
CA ASN A 181 8.35 22.71 -7.82
C ASN A 181 9.84 22.75 -8.21
N THR A 182 10.49 21.59 -8.27
CA THR A 182 11.92 21.47 -8.57
C THR A 182 12.17 20.69 -9.86
N THR A 183 13.05 21.22 -10.70
CA THR A 183 13.47 20.55 -11.93
C THR A 183 14.35 19.33 -11.66
N LEU A 184 14.95 19.25 -10.46
CA LEU A 184 15.77 18.11 -10.05
C LEU A 184 14.93 16.81 -10.01
N ASP A 185 13.68 16.88 -9.56
CA ASP A 185 12.78 15.72 -9.48
C ASP A 185 12.45 15.16 -10.87
N VAL A 186 12.38 16.03 -11.88
CA VAL A 186 12.20 15.62 -13.28
C VAL A 186 13.43 14.90 -13.82
N TRP A 187 14.64 15.40 -13.50
CA TRP A 187 15.88 14.72 -13.86
C TRP A 187 16.03 13.37 -13.18
N LEU A 188 15.72 13.29 -11.88
CA LEU A 188 15.70 12.03 -11.13
C LEU A 188 14.71 11.04 -11.75
N LEU A 189 13.50 11.49 -12.09
CA LEU A 189 12.51 10.66 -12.78
C LEU A 189 13.06 10.07 -14.08
N LEU A 190 13.73 10.87 -14.91
CA LEU A 190 14.30 10.37 -16.16
C LEU A 190 15.43 9.37 -15.92
N ILE A 191 16.35 9.67 -15.00
CA ILE A 191 17.48 8.80 -14.66
C ILE A 191 16.98 7.46 -14.10
N PHE A 192 16.11 7.50 -13.08
CA PHE A 192 15.55 6.28 -12.49
C PHE A 192 14.58 5.55 -13.43
N GLY A 193 13.94 6.26 -14.36
CA GLY A 193 13.16 5.65 -15.43
C GLY A 193 14.02 4.81 -16.38
N VAL A 194 15.19 5.33 -16.77
CA VAL A 194 16.18 4.58 -17.58
C VAL A 194 16.75 3.40 -16.79
N ILE A 195 17.10 3.58 -15.52
CA ILE A 195 17.58 2.49 -14.65
C ILE A 195 16.51 1.39 -14.54
N GLY A 196 15.25 1.76 -14.32
CA GLY A 196 14.14 0.81 -14.27
C GLY A 196 13.95 0.04 -15.58
N TYR A 197 14.15 0.70 -16.73
CA TYR A 197 14.13 0.04 -18.04
C TYR A 197 15.28 -0.98 -18.18
N VAL A 198 16.49 -0.63 -17.72
CA VAL A 198 17.64 -1.56 -17.71
C VAL A 198 17.36 -2.77 -16.82
N PHE A 199 16.83 -2.56 -15.61
CA PHE A 199 16.45 -3.66 -14.71
C PHE A 199 15.38 -4.57 -15.30
N LYS A 200 14.40 -3.99 -16.01
CA LYS A 200 13.41 -4.78 -16.75
C LYS A 200 14.05 -5.64 -17.84
N LYS A 201 15.05 -5.11 -18.56
CA LYS A 201 15.75 -5.83 -19.63
C LYS A 201 16.66 -6.94 -19.10
N LEU A 202 17.11 -6.81 -17.86
CA LEU A 202 17.94 -7.80 -17.16
C LEU A 202 17.10 -8.80 -16.34
N ASP A 203 15.77 -8.83 -16.53
CA ASP A 203 14.83 -9.70 -15.79
C ASP A 203 14.90 -9.57 -14.26
N TYR A 204 15.37 -8.42 -13.75
CA TYR A 204 15.28 -8.15 -12.32
C TYR A 204 13.83 -7.92 -11.91
N PRO A 205 13.38 -8.53 -10.79
CA PRO A 205 12.03 -8.33 -10.31
C PRO A 205 11.89 -6.89 -9.77
N LEU A 206 11.24 -6.03 -10.55
CA LEU A 206 11.02 -4.62 -10.20
C LEU A 206 10.14 -4.46 -8.94
N ALA A 207 9.21 -5.38 -8.69
CA ALA A 207 8.29 -5.29 -7.56
C ALA A 207 9.01 -5.28 -6.19
N PRO A 208 9.91 -6.22 -5.85
CA PRO A 208 10.75 -6.13 -4.66
C PRO A 208 11.56 -4.84 -4.54
N LEU A 209 12.09 -4.32 -5.64
CA LEU A 209 12.89 -3.09 -5.63
C LEU A 209 12.02 -1.87 -5.26
N VAL A 210 10.84 -1.76 -5.86
CA VAL A 210 9.88 -0.69 -5.54
C VAL A 210 9.43 -0.80 -4.08
N VAL A 211 9.16 -2.02 -3.59
CA VAL A 211 8.81 -2.24 -2.19
C VAL A 211 9.96 -1.82 -1.28
N ALA A 212 11.20 -2.21 -1.58
CA ALA A 212 12.37 -1.82 -0.80
C ALA A 212 12.60 -0.30 -0.79
N MET A 213 12.39 0.37 -1.92
CA MET A 213 12.47 1.83 -2.03
C MET A 213 11.43 2.50 -1.13
N VAL A 214 10.16 2.08 -1.21
CA VAL A 214 9.09 2.72 -0.45
C VAL A 214 9.20 2.42 1.05
N LEU A 215 9.50 1.16 1.42
CA LEU A 215 9.67 0.78 2.83
C LEU A 215 10.96 1.33 3.43
N GLY A 216 11.99 1.59 2.63
CA GLY A 216 13.31 2.00 3.09
C GLY A 216 13.25 3.27 3.93
N ASP A 217 12.67 4.34 3.38
CA ASP A 217 12.57 5.64 4.05
C ASP A 217 11.78 5.55 5.35
N ILE A 218 10.64 4.84 5.34
CA ILE A 218 9.80 4.64 6.52
C ILE A 218 10.56 3.85 7.60
N THR A 219 11.32 2.83 7.19
CA THR A 219 12.09 2.00 8.11
C THR A 219 13.23 2.79 8.73
N GLU A 220 13.93 3.61 7.95
CA GLU A 220 15.02 4.47 8.41
C GLU A 220 14.52 5.53 9.39
N GLU A 221 13.39 6.18 9.09
CA GLU A 221 12.79 7.18 9.97
C GLU A 221 12.34 6.54 11.30
N ALA A 222 11.67 5.39 11.25
CA ALA A 222 11.27 4.65 12.44
C ALA A 222 12.47 4.16 13.27
N LEU A 223 13.54 3.69 12.61
CA LEU A 223 14.79 3.28 13.26
C LEU A 223 15.44 4.48 13.96
N ARG A 224 15.57 5.61 13.27
CA ARG A 224 16.13 6.85 13.81
C ARG A 224 15.34 7.34 15.01
N GLN A 225 14.01 7.40 14.90
CA GLN A 225 13.13 7.82 16.00
C GLN A 225 13.29 6.89 17.21
N SER A 226 13.37 5.58 16.98
CA SER A 226 13.58 4.60 18.05
C SER A 226 14.94 4.75 18.74
N LEU A 227 16.00 5.03 17.99
CA LEU A 227 17.34 5.27 18.52
C LEU A 227 17.44 6.59 19.29
N ILE A 228 16.75 7.63 18.85
CA ILE A 228 16.66 8.90 19.59
C ILE A 228 15.96 8.67 20.93
N LEU A 229 14.89 7.88 20.97
CA LEU A 229 14.17 7.53 22.20
C LEU A 229 15.00 6.65 23.16
N SER A 230 16.08 6.03 22.70
CA SER A 230 16.92 5.11 23.46
C SER A 230 18.34 5.61 23.72
N ASP A 231 18.61 6.89 23.44
CA ASP A 231 19.95 7.49 23.49
C ASP A 231 21.00 6.68 22.68
N GLY A 232 20.59 6.13 21.54
CA GLY A 232 21.44 5.34 20.64
C GLY A 232 21.54 3.85 20.98
N SER A 233 20.83 3.36 22.01
CA SER A 233 20.87 1.95 22.39
C SER A 233 19.96 1.07 21.52
N LEU A 234 20.55 0.07 20.84
CA LEU A 234 19.82 -0.96 20.10
C LEU A 234 19.03 -1.93 21.01
N LEU A 235 19.24 -1.89 22.33
CA LEU A 235 18.47 -2.71 23.26
C LEU A 235 16.99 -2.30 23.31
N ILE A 236 16.60 -1.11 22.82
CA ILE A 236 15.18 -0.69 22.83
C ILE A 236 14.26 -1.66 22.09
N PHE A 237 14.78 -2.34 21.06
CA PHE A 237 14.04 -3.35 20.31
C PHE A 237 13.75 -4.62 21.13
N PHE A 238 14.50 -4.87 22.21
CA PHE A 238 14.33 -6.04 23.08
C PHE A 238 13.80 -5.69 24.47
N THR A 239 13.92 -4.45 24.93
CA THR A 239 13.42 -4.01 26.24
C THR A 239 11.94 -3.64 26.21
N ARG A 240 11.42 -3.12 25.09
CA ARG A 240 9.99 -2.83 24.92
C ARG A 240 9.25 -4.12 24.57
N PRO A 241 8.26 -4.58 25.37
CA PRO A 241 7.65 -5.90 25.21
C PRO A 241 6.96 -6.11 23.84
N ILE A 242 6.36 -5.07 23.28
CA ILE A 242 5.73 -5.11 21.94
C ILE A 242 6.79 -5.18 20.84
N ALA A 243 7.82 -4.33 20.92
CA ALA A 243 8.92 -4.33 19.95
C ALA A 243 9.70 -5.65 20.00
N ALA A 244 9.94 -6.19 21.19
CA ALA A 244 10.60 -7.47 21.39
C ALA A 244 9.80 -8.61 20.76
N GLY A 245 8.47 -8.61 20.90
CA GLY A 245 7.59 -9.58 20.24
C GLY A 245 7.74 -9.54 18.71
N PHE A 246 7.70 -8.35 18.10
CA PHE A 246 7.90 -8.21 16.65
C PHE A 246 9.32 -8.57 16.22
N MET A 247 10.34 -8.16 16.96
CA MET A 247 11.75 -8.41 16.66
C MET A 247 12.06 -9.92 16.72
N VAL A 248 11.59 -10.61 17.76
CA VAL A 248 11.73 -12.07 17.89
C VAL A 248 10.99 -12.77 16.76
N THR A 249 9.76 -12.37 16.45
CA THR A 249 8.98 -12.97 15.35
C THR A 249 9.68 -12.75 14.00
N ALA A 250 10.20 -11.54 13.75
CA ALA A 250 10.95 -11.22 12.54
C ALA A 250 12.22 -12.07 12.43
N LEU A 251 13.01 -12.19 13.50
CA LEU A 251 14.19 -13.05 13.53
C LEU A 251 13.83 -14.51 13.29
N VAL A 252 12.79 -15.02 13.94
CA VAL A 252 12.30 -16.39 13.74
C VAL A 252 11.90 -16.61 12.28
N LEU A 253 11.10 -15.74 11.68
CA LEU A 253 10.67 -15.85 10.28
C LEU A 253 11.85 -15.73 9.31
N PHE A 254 12.83 -14.87 9.60
CA PHE A 254 14.03 -14.68 8.79
C PHE A 254 14.93 -15.94 8.81
N PHE A 255 15.12 -16.54 9.98
CA PHE A 255 15.91 -17.77 10.12
C PHE A 255 15.12 -19.05 9.80
N LEU A 256 13.78 -18.99 9.75
CA LEU A 256 12.92 -20.14 9.44
C LEU A 256 13.32 -20.88 8.15
N PRO A 257 13.51 -20.23 6.98
CA PRO A 257 13.94 -20.92 5.77
C PRO A 257 15.32 -21.57 5.88
N ALA A 258 16.22 -21.06 6.73
CA ALA A 258 17.53 -21.68 6.99
C ALA A 258 17.46 -22.82 8.01
N LEU A 259 16.53 -22.76 8.98
CA LEU A 259 16.37 -23.76 10.05
C LEU A 259 15.54 -24.99 9.62
N LEU A 260 14.58 -24.83 8.71
CA LEU A 260 13.76 -25.93 8.17
C LEU A 260 14.57 -27.10 7.57
N PRO A 261 15.61 -26.89 6.73
CA PRO A 261 16.46 -27.97 6.24
C PRO A 261 17.34 -28.60 7.34
N LEU A 262 17.65 -27.86 8.42
CA LEU A 262 18.44 -28.37 9.54
C LEU A 262 17.61 -29.27 10.47
N VAL A 263 16.38 -28.86 10.78
CA VAL A 263 15.43 -29.62 11.61
C VAL A 263 14.96 -30.90 10.91
N THR A 264 14.75 -30.86 9.59
CA THR A 264 14.41 -32.05 8.79
C THR A 264 15.59 -33.03 8.68
N ARG A 265 16.83 -32.55 8.55
CA ARG A 265 18.05 -33.40 8.61
C ARG A 265 18.26 -34.04 9.98
N ILE A 266 18.01 -33.32 11.07
CA ILE A 266 18.15 -33.84 12.43
C ILE A 266 17.06 -34.88 12.73
N ARG A 267 15.81 -34.64 12.32
CA ARG A 267 14.72 -35.62 12.43
C ARG A 267 14.95 -36.86 11.56
N GLY A 268 15.49 -36.71 10.34
CA GLY A 268 15.87 -37.84 9.48
C GLY A 268 16.98 -38.70 10.07
N ARG A 269 17.97 -38.09 10.74
CA ARG A 269 19.05 -38.83 11.44
C ARG A 269 18.53 -39.58 12.67
N MET A 270 17.62 -39.00 13.46
CA MET A 270 17.02 -39.70 14.61
C MET A 270 16.07 -40.84 14.19
N ALA A 271 15.41 -40.76 13.04
CA ALA A 271 14.60 -41.84 12.49
C ALA A 271 15.47 -43.01 11.96
N ALA A 272 16.60 -42.71 11.32
CA ALA A 272 17.56 -43.71 10.84
C ALA A 272 18.36 -44.40 11.96
N GLN A 273 18.44 -43.79 13.15
CA GLN A 273 19.11 -44.37 14.31
C GLN A 273 18.19 -45.25 15.18
N LYS A 274 16.89 -45.30 14.85
CA LYS A 274 15.84 -46.11 15.50
C LYS A 274 15.36 -47.30 14.65
N ALA A 275 15.88 -47.46 13.43
CA ALA A 275 15.66 -48.62 12.56
C ALA A 275 16.91 -49.51 12.57
#